data_AF-A0A932RGN4-F1
#
_entry.id   AF-A0A932RGN4-F1
#
_cell.length_a   1.000
_cell.length_b   1.000
_cell.length_c   1.000
_cell.angle_alpha   90.00
_cell.angle_beta   90.00
_cell.angle_gamma   90.00
#
_symmetry.space_group_name_H-M   'P 1'
#
loop_
_entity.id
_entity.type
_entity.pdbx_description
1 polymer ?
#
loop_
_entity_poly.entity_id
_entity_poly.type
_entity_poly.pdbx_seq_one_letter_code
_entity_poly.pdbx_strand_id
1 'polypeptide(L)'
;MRRFLSAFAADHDTAVIKPSALPPKEISRLIETVSLSIENPLLKLKFIHAALDRYAHTCRVMVVPSLDAKLTKQVLLEALDLLVPGHRIIIADPETALAAEKPLRRIRAPRLSQMTVLIGLVLVMSTTYWVQARLGIKAHNAAVPIYRWATEGLERKSESTPHSSISAKLESPADWGVRSAKAADSSPQATYDAASLPEIWMVEEKSGYEFYSNGLNISTEFAVAGRPRRYRTFDRADGALSEIKERPAGLLYHTSEGDVAPFERRFNRLLNRRTRELLQYIKQDHLYHYVIDRFGRVYRVVNETEVAHHAGFSIWSDESDVFLLLNQSFIGICFEGRWSESLNSDPPDGASTSATLRVITRAQLEAGRLLTDWLRQKYHISDSNCVTHGLTSVNPQKFLIGHHLDWAKDFPFRDLGLSDKYQKPLPSITEFGFAYDDFFLQVMGRPWPGINLAMGQLQARADRDKISYETLRRKLNRRFAHQLAQLRGETEGDKDFGRADLSQLTNALDGQP
;
A
#
# COMPACT_ATOMS: atom_id res chain seq x y z
N MET A 1 -25.94 25.37 5.81
CA MET A 1 -25.84 25.64 7.26
C MET A 1 -27.12 26.21 7.89
N ARG A 2 -27.61 27.42 7.57
CA ARG A 2 -28.91 27.90 8.12
C ARG A 2 -30.06 26.93 7.85
N ARG A 3 -30.21 26.46 6.59
CA ARG A 3 -31.18 25.41 6.23
C ARG A 3 -30.96 24.07 6.95
N PHE A 4 -29.70 23.74 7.26
CA PHE A 4 -29.34 22.45 7.89
C PHE A 4 -29.62 22.47 9.39
N LEU A 5 -29.29 23.58 10.06
CA LEU A 5 -29.59 23.81 11.48
C LEU A 5 -31.08 24.07 11.70
N SER A 6 -31.78 24.70 10.75
CA SER A 6 -33.24 24.85 10.79
C SER A 6 -33.96 23.52 10.60
N ALA A 7 -33.47 22.62 9.74
CA ALA A 7 -34.02 21.27 9.58
C ALA A 7 -33.77 20.41 10.83
N PHE A 8 -32.56 20.46 11.40
CA PHE A 8 -32.21 19.75 12.62
C PHE A 8 -32.99 20.23 13.86
N ALA A 9 -33.22 21.55 13.98
CA ALA A 9 -34.02 22.11 15.08
C ALA A 9 -35.52 21.78 14.97
N ALA A 10 -36.04 21.58 13.75
CA ALA A 10 -37.43 21.20 13.51
C ALA A 10 -37.74 19.75 13.94
N ASP A 11 -36.76 18.85 13.83
CA ASP A 11 -36.93 17.44 14.21
C ASP A 11 -36.79 17.19 15.73
N HIS A 12 -36.26 18.14 16.51
CA HIS A 12 -35.82 17.89 17.89
C HIS A 12 -36.49 18.81 18.94
N ASP A 13 -37.58 19.50 18.59
CA ASP A 13 -38.37 20.39 19.46
C ASP A 13 -37.54 21.40 20.28
N THR A 14 -36.39 21.80 19.72
CA THR A 14 -35.50 22.80 20.30
C THR A 14 -35.85 24.15 19.70
N ALA A 15 -36.20 25.13 20.54
CA ALA A 15 -36.38 26.53 20.13
C ALA A 15 -35.20 26.96 19.24
N VAL A 16 -35.46 27.74 18.18
CA VAL A 16 -34.44 28.19 17.22
C VAL A 16 -33.47 29.15 17.91
N ILE A 17 -32.51 28.60 18.65
CA ILE A 17 -31.45 29.36 19.29
C ILE A 17 -30.45 29.71 18.18
N LYS A 18 -30.31 31.01 17.90
CA LYS A 18 -29.25 31.50 17.01
C LYS A 18 -27.90 31.11 17.64
N PRO A 19 -27.03 30.33 16.97
CA PRO A 19 -25.77 29.89 17.59
C PRO A 19 -24.84 31.04 17.99
N SER A 20 -25.03 32.24 17.44
CA SER A 20 -24.32 33.46 17.83
C SER A 20 -24.67 33.99 19.23
N ALA A 21 -25.73 33.47 19.86
CA ALA A 21 -26.14 33.84 21.21
C ALA A 21 -25.68 32.84 22.28
N LEU A 22 -25.06 31.72 21.87
CA LEU A 22 -24.58 30.68 22.78
C LEU A 22 -23.16 31.01 23.30
N PRO A 23 -22.83 30.64 24.55
CA PRO A 23 -21.47 30.70 25.06
C PRO A 23 -20.50 29.88 24.18
N PRO A 24 -19.21 30.28 24.07
CA PRO A 24 -18.21 29.59 23.24
C PRO A 24 -18.10 28.08 23.45
N LYS A 25 -18.24 27.64 24.71
CA LYS A 25 -18.20 26.22 25.10
C LYS A 25 -19.41 25.44 24.57
N GLU A 26 -20.58 26.07 24.51
CA GLU A 26 -21.81 25.46 24.00
C GLU A 26 -21.83 25.40 22.48
N ILE A 27 -21.29 26.43 21.80
CA ILE A 27 -21.06 26.39 20.35
C ILE A 27 -20.14 25.23 19.98
N SER A 28 -19.05 25.04 20.73
CA SER A 28 -18.10 23.96 20.48
C SER A 28 -18.74 22.58 20.67
N ARG A 29 -19.54 22.38 21.73
CA ARG A 29 -20.31 21.15 21.96
C ARG A 29 -21.34 20.92 20.86
N LEU A 30 -22.03 21.96 20.39
CA LEU A 30 -23.01 21.85 19.31
C LEU A 30 -22.35 21.42 18.00
N ILE A 31 -21.21 22.01 17.64
CA ILE A 31 -20.43 21.63 16.45
C ILE A 31 -19.97 20.17 16.57
N GLU A 32 -19.48 19.75 17.74
CA GLU A 32 -19.06 18.37 17.99
C GLU A 32 -20.23 17.39 17.81
N THR A 33 -21.36 17.64 18.48
CA THR A 33 -22.57 16.79 18.39
C THR A 33 -23.09 16.69 16.96
N VAL A 34 -23.19 17.79 16.23
CA VAL A 34 -23.65 17.78 14.83
C VAL A 34 -22.62 17.15 13.90
N SER A 35 -21.31 17.32 14.17
CA SER A 35 -20.29 16.63 13.36
C SER A 35 -20.39 15.12 13.54
N LEU A 36 -20.60 14.63 14.76
CA LEU A 36 -20.68 13.20 15.05
C LEU A 36 -21.87 12.53 14.37
N SER A 37 -22.97 13.24 14.12
CA SER A 37 -24.15 12.72 13.42
C SER A 37 -24.03 12.73 11.89
N ILE A 38 -22.97 13.32 11.31
CA ILE A 38 -22.74 13.28 9.86
C ILE A 38 -21.90 12.04 9.51
N GLU A 39 -22.55 11.06 8.87
CA GLU A 39 -21.94 9.79 8.44
C GLU A 39 -20.99 9.96 7.24
N ASN A 40 -21.34 10.83 6.29
CA ASN A 40 -20.51 11.05 5.10
C ASN A 40 -19.24 11.87 5.46
N PRO A 41 -18.03 11.34 5.21
CA PRO A 41 -16.77 11.98 5.64
C PRO A 41 -16.51 13.33 4.94
N LEU A 42 -16.87 13.48 3.67
CA LEU A 42 -16.69 14.73 2.93
C LEU A 42 -17.66 15.82 3.41
N LEU A 43 -18.91 15.45 3.73
CA LEU A 43 -19.88 16.39 4.30
C LEU A 43 -19.50 16.79 5.73
N LYS A 44 -18.99 15.85 6.53
CA LYS A 44 -18.44 16.12 7.86
C LYS A 44 -17.28 17.10 7.79
N LEU A 45 -16.34 16.91 6.85
CA LEU A 45 -15.20 17.80 6.66
C LEU A 45 -15.65 19.21 6.24
N LYS A 46 -16.55 19.31 5.25
CA LYS A 46 -17.14 20.59 4.80
C LYS A 46 -17.89 21.31 5.92
N PHE A 47 -18.60 20.57 6.77
CA PHE A 47 -19.30 21.10 7.93
C PHE A 47 -18.32 21.68 8.95
N ILE A 48 -17.27 20.92 9.32
CA ILE A 48 -16.25 21.37 10.28
C ILE A 48 -15.53 22.61 9.76
N HIS A 49 -15.14 22.64 8.48
CA HIS A 49 -14.46 23.79 7.88
C HIS A 49 -15.35 25.04 7.91
N ALA A 50 -16.61 24.92 7.49
CA ALA A 50 -17.56 26.04 7.50
C ALA A 50 -17.87 26.53 8.93
N ALA A 51 -17.87 25.62 9.91
CA ALA A 51 -18.06 25.97 11.32
C ALA A 51 -16.84 26.71 11.88
N LEU A 52 -15.63 26.25 11.57
CA LEU A 52 -14.39 26.92 11.95
C LEU A 52 -14.28 28.31 11.33
N ASP A 53 -14.53 28.47 10.03
CA ASP A 53 -14.50 29.78 9.36
C ASP A 53 -15.47 30.79 9.98
N ARG A 54 -16.67 30.33 10.35
CA ARG A 54 -17.73 31.20 10.87
C ARG A 54 -17.59 31.51 12.36
N TYR A 55 -17.01 30.61 13.14
CA TYR A 55 -16.89 30.73 14.60
C TYR A 55 -15.43 30.77 15.09
N ALA A 56 -14.46 31.02 14.20
CA ALA A 56 -13.02 31.11 14.52
C ALA A 56 -12.69 32.06 15.68
N HIS A 57 -13.46 33.15 15.81
CA HIS A 57 -13.29 34.14 16.88
C HIS A 57 -13.81 33.65 18.24
N THR A 58 -14.65 32.61 18.25
CA THR A 58 -15.31 32.05 19.43
C THR A 58 -14.67 30.71 19.84
N CYS A 59 -14.23 29.92 18.87
CA CYS A 59 -13.56 28.64 19.07
C CYS A 59 -12.05 28.87 19.23
N ARG A 60 -11.51 28.61 20.43
CA ARG A 60 -10.06 28.61 20.70
C ARG A 60 -9.40 27.33 20.15
N VAL A 61 -9.49 27.13 18.84
CA VAL A 61 -8.89 26.01 18.13
C VAL A 61 -7.81 26.55 17.20
N MET A 62 -6.57 26.14 17.42
CA MET A 62 -5.44 26.53 16.58
C MET A 62 -5.15 25.41 15.58
N VAL A 63 -5.08 25.74 14.29
CA VAL A 63 -4.69 24.79 13.23
C VAL A 63 -3.21 24.97 12.94
N VAL A 64 -2.43 23.90 13.07
CA VAL A 64 -0.98 23.91 12.79
C VAL A 64 -0.71 23.02 11.57
N PRO A 65 0.08 23.47 10.58
CA PRO A 65 0.42 22.65 9.43
C PRO A 65 1.25 21.43 9.85
N SER A 66 0.94 20.29 9.23
CA SER A 66 1.68 19.02 9.37
C SER A 66 3.16 19.22 9.03
N LEU A 67 4.05 19.05 10.02
CA LEU A 67 5.49 18.89 9.80
C LEU A 67 5.86 17.42 9.98
N ASP A 68 6.51 16.88 8.96
CA ASP A 68 6.78 15.46 8.78
C ASP A 68 8.00 15.01 9.61
N ALA A 69 7.82 14.93 10.92
CA ALA A 69 8.65 14.13 11.82
C ALA A 69 7.95 14.00 13.18
N LYS A 70 7.68 12.76 13.61
CA LYS A 70 7.06 12.43 14.92
C LYS A 70 7.73 13.15 16.10
N LEU A 71 9.06 13.31 16.07
CA LEU A 71 9.82 13.94 17.16
C LEU A 71 9.54 15.44 17.26
N THR A 72 9.50 16.14 16.12
CA THR A 72 9.21 17.58 16.06
C THR A 72 7.78 17.86 16.49
N LYS A 73 6.83 16.98 16.13
CA LYS A 73 5.43 17.06 16.58
C LYS A 73 5.30 16.96 18.10
N GLN A 74 6.00 16.02 18.73
CA GLN A 74 5.87 15.77 20.16
C GLN A 74 6.55 16.88 20.99
N VAL A 75 7.74 17.31 20.59
CA VAL A 75 8.46 18.42 21.23
C VAL A 75 7.71 19.75 21.07
N LEU A 76 7.11 20.01 19.91
CA LEU A 76 6.32 21.21 19.67
C LEU A 76 5.01 21.21 20.49
N LEU A 77 4.34 20.06 20.59
CA LEU A 77 3.13 19.93 21.41
C LEU A 77 3.42 20.11 22.90
N GLU A 78 4.52 19.53 23.41
CA GLU A 78 4.94 19.69 24.80
C GLU A 78 5.37 21.13 25.11
N ALA A 79 6.13 21.77 24.22
CA ALA A 79 6.53 23.18 24.38
C ALA A 79 5.33 24.14 24.33
N LEU A 80 4.33 23.87 23.49
CA LEU A 80 3.13 24.71 23.37
C LEU A 80 2.15 24.54 24.54
N ASP A 81 2.04 23.34 25.11
CA ASP A 81 1.20 23.08 26.29
C ASP A 81 1.78 23.74 27.55
N LEU A 82 3.11 23.83 27.64
CA LEU A 82 3.84 24.59 28.66
C LEU A 82 3.65 26.11 28.53
N LEU A 83 3.59 26.63 27.29
CA LEU A 83 3.50 28.07 27.03
C LEU A 83 2.07 28.60 27.12
N VAL A 84 1.04 27.79 26.82
CA VAL A 84 -0.37 28.25 26.84
C VAL A 84 -1.35 27.15 27.31
N PRO A 85 -1.40 26.85 28.62
CA PRO A 85 -2.23 25.75 29.14
C PRO A 85 -3.72 25.93 28.80
N GLY A 86 -4.34 24.88 28.23
CA GLY A 86 -5.80 24.82 28.01
C GLY A 86 -6.33 25.11 26.60
N HIS A 87 -5.48 25.11 25.57
CA HIS A 87 -5.89 25.19 24.15
C HIS A 87 -5.97 23.79 23.52
N ARG A 88 -6.91 23.55 22.59
CA ARG A 88 -6.96 22.30 21.79
C ARG A 88 -6.53 22.58 20.35
N ILE A 89 -5.58 21.79 19.85
CA ILE A 89 -4.93 21.97 18.55
C ILE A 89 -5.44 20.90 17.58
N ILE A 90 -5.78 21.29 16.34
CA ILE A 90 -6.12 20.37 15.23
C ILE A 90 -5.02 20.49 14.17
N ILE A 91 -4.54 19.38 13.63
CA ILE A 91 -3.46 19.36 12.63
C ILE A 91 -4.09 19.14 11.25
N ALA A 92 -3.71 19.96 10.27
CA ALA A 92 -4.15 19.84 8.88
C ALA A 92 -2.98 19.52 7.94
N ASP A 93 -3.28 18.82 6.84
CA ASP A 93 -2.33 18.32 5.86
C ASP A 93 -1.79 19.45 4.93
N PRO A 94 -0.52 19.39 4.44
CA PRO A 94 0.12 20.48 3.71
C PRO A 94 -0.60 20.90 2.43
N GLU A 95 -1.25 19.97 1.74
CA GLU A 95 -2.01 20.27 0.51
C GLU A 95 -3.17 21.25 0.76
N THR A 96 -3.70 21.28 1.98
CA THR A 96 -4.79 22.18 2.36
C THR A 96 -4.30 23.61 2.67
N ALA A 97 -3.04 23.77 3.09
CA ALA A 97 -2.47 25.08 3.42
C ALA A 97 -2.11 25.90 2.17
N LEU A 98 -1.74 25.23 1.07
CA LEU A 98 -1.32 25.88 -0.17
C LEU A 98 -2.49 26.49 -0.96
N ALA A 99 -3.73 26.04 -0.72
CA ALA A 99 -4.93 26.54 -1.40
C ALA A 99 -5.45 27.89 -0.84
N ALA A 100 -4.84 28.43 0.21
CA ALA A 100 -5.39 29.57 0.98
C ALA A 100 -4.71 30.93 0.73
N GLU A 101 -3.83 31.08 -0.27
CA GLU A 101 -3.21 32.39 -0.55
C GLU A 101 -4.04 33.25 -1.52
N LYS A 102 -4.87 34.13 -0.96
CA LYS A 102 -5.27 35.43 -1.57
C LYS A 102 -5.29 36.54 -0.50
N PRO A 103 -5.03 37.81 -0.88
CA PRO A 103 -4.29 38.74 -0.05
C PRO A 103 -5.11 39.30 1.12
N LEU A 104 -4.55 39.22 2.32
CA LEU A 104 -5.11 39.79 3.54
C LEU A 104 -5.12 41.32 3.49
N ARG A 105 -6.34 41.90 3.50
CA ARG A 105 -6.57 43.31 3.84
C ARG A 105 -6.10 43.58 5.28
N ARG A 106 -5.21 44.56 5.44
CA ARG A 106 -4.72 45.06 6.74
C ARG A 106 -5.88 45.53 7.62
N ILE A 107 -6.14 44.82 8.72
CA ILE A 107 -6.90 45.32 9.86
C ILE A 107 -5.90 45.76 10.94
N ARG A 108 -5.96 47.03 11.36
CA ARG A 108 -5.13 47.58 12.44
C ARG A 108 -5.61 47.03 13.78
N ALA A 109 -4.74 46.28 14.48
CA ALA A 109 -4.91 45.92 15.90
C ALA A 109 -4.20 46.96 16.80
N PRO A 110 -4.64 47.18 18.05
CA PRO A 110 -4.04 48.14 18.96
C PRO A 110 -2.61 47.73 19.38
N ARG A 111 -1.72 48.72 19.47
CA ARG A 111 -0.25 48.58 19.62
C ARG A 111 0.23 47.71 20.80
N LEU A 112 -0.61 47.43 21.80
CA LEU A 112 -0.24 46.60 22.96
C LEU A 112 -0.27 45.08 22.69
N SER A 113 -1.05 44.57 21.73
CA SER A 113 -1.04 43.13 21.41
C SER A 113 0.10 42.73 20.46
N GLN A 114 0.59 43.67 19.65
CA GLN A 114 1.71 43.44 18.74
C GLN A 114 3.03 43.28 19.49
N MET A 115 3.24 44.01 20.60
CA MET A 115 4.46 43.86 21.42
C MET A 115 4.54 42.49 22.10
N THR A 116 3.42 41.97 22.62
CA THR A 116 3.41 40.66 23.30
C THR A 116 3.66 39.51 22.33
N VAL A 117 3.10 39.59 21.12
CA VAL A 117 3.36 38.62 20.05
C VAL A 117 4.81 38.72 19.56
N LEU A 118 5.36 39.93 19.42
CA LEU A 118 6.75 40.13 18.99
C LEU A 118 7.75 39.63 20.05
N ILE A 119 7.50 39.88 21.33
CA ILE A 119 8.32 39.38 22.45
C ILE A 119 8.26 37.84 22.51
N GLY A 120 7.07 37.25 22.35
CA GLY A 120 6.89 35.80 22.27
C GLY A 120 7.65 35.19 21.07
N LEU A 121 7.57 35.82 19.89
CA LEU A 121 8.26 35.34 18.69
C LEU A 121 9.79 35.46 18.85
N VAL A 122 10.29 36.54 19.45
CA VAL A 122 11.73 36.74 19.72
C VAL A 122 12.24 35.74 20.76
N LEU A 123 11.44 35.40 21.79
CA LEU A 123 11.79 34.36 22.77
C LEU A 123 11.81 32.95 22.16
N VAL A 124 10.87 32.63 21.28
CA VAL A 124 10.84 31.33 20.58
C VAL A 124 11.99 31.23 19.58
N MET A 125 12.25 32.29 18.81
CA MET A 125 13.36 32.29 17.85
C MET A 125 14.72 32.27 18.54
N SER A 126 14.89 32.98 19.67
CA SER A 126 16.14 32.96 20.43
C SER A 126 16.39 31.63 21.13
N THR A 127 15.37 30.97 21.69
CA THR A 127 15.52 29.63 22.27
C THR A 127 15.80 28.57 21.19
N THR A 128 15.14 28.66 20.04
CA THR A 128 15.41 27.78 18.89
C THR A 128 16.82 27.99 18.35
N TYR A 129 17.27 29.24 18.21
CA TYR A 129 18.63 29.58 17.77
C TYR A 129 19.68 29.15 18.81
N TRP A 130 19.41 29.28 20.11
CA TRP A 130 20.31 28.85 21.17
C TRP A 130 20.44 27.33 21.26
N VAL A 131 19.34 26.60 21.05
CA VAL A 131 19.32 25.13 20.96
C VAL A 131 20.04 24.66 19.68
N GLN A 132 19.79 25.29 18.53
CA GLN A 132 20.52 25.00 17.29
C GLN A 132 22.00 25.35 17.38
N ALA A 133 22.37 26.44 18.05
CA ALA A 133 23.77 26.79 18.30
C ALA A 133 24.45 25.79 19.25
N ARG A 134 23.78 25.33 20.32
CA ARG A 134 24.33 24.29 21.21
C ARG A 134 24.45 22.92 20.53
N LEU A 135 23.48 22.54 19.72
CA LEU A 135 23.52 21.31 18.93
C LEU A 135 24.57 21.41 17.82
N GLY A 136 24.69 22.56 17.18
CA GLY A 136 25.72 22.86 16.19
C GLY A 136 27.13 22.86 16.77
N ILE A 137 27.35 23.42 17.95
CA ILE A 137 28.66 23.40 18.65
C ILE A 137 29.02 21.98 19.11
N LYS A 138 28.04 21.18 19.57
CA LYS A 138 28.27 19.76 19.93
C LYS A 138 28.54 18.89 18.69
N ALA A 139 27.81 19.11 17.59
CA ALA A 139 28.03 18.42 16.32
C ALA A 139 29.35 18.84 15.67
N HIS A 140 29.73 20.11 15.74
CA HIS A 140 31.01 20.62 15.22
C HIS A 140 32.20 20.06 16.02
N ASN A 141 32.14 20.08 17.37
CA ASN A 141 33.22 19.55 18.20
C ASN A 141 33.35 18.01 18.11
N ALA A 142 32.28 17.29 17.74
CA ALA A 142 32.31 15.85 17.45
C ALA A 142 32.75 15.53 16.01
N ALA A 143 32.50 16.43 15.05
CA ALA A 143 32.86 16.25 13.64
C ALA A 143 34.31 16.66 13.31
N VAL A 144 34.90 17.61 14.04
CA VAL A 144 36.27 18.11 13.78
C VAL A 144 37.36 17.01 13.85
N PRO A 145 37.34 16.03 14.78
CA PRO A 145 38.30 14.93 14.76
C PRO A 145 38.08 13.97 13.57
N ILE A 146 36.82 13.77 13.16
CA ILE A 146 36.43 12.85 12.07
C ILE A 146 36.77 13.44 10.70
N TYR A 147 36.56 14.75 10.53
CA TYR A 147 36.87 15.46 9.29
C TYR A 147 38.39 15.57 9.09
N ARG A 148 39.17 15.80 10.16
CA ARG A 148 40.65 15.86 10.10
C ARG A 148 41.27 14.51 9.71
N TRP A 149 40.71 13.41 10.23
CA TRP A 149 41.11 12.05 9.84
C TRP A 149 40.77 11.72 8.37
N ALA A 150 39.62 12.21 7.88
CA ALA A 150 39.19 11.99 6.50
C ALA A 150 39.99 12.81 5.48
N THR A 151 40.35 14.06 5.79
CA THR A 151 41.10 14.94 4.88
C THR A 151 42.57 14.55 4.77
N GLU A 152 43.22 14.08 5.83
CA GLU A 152 44.60 13.56 5.80
C GLU A 152 44.72 12.23 5.01
N GLY A 153 43.60 11.50 4.84
CA GLY A 153 43.51 10.31 4.00
C GLY A 153 43.26 10.60 2.51
N LEU A 154 42.68 11.75 2.18
CA LEU A 154 42.25 12.11 0.82
C LEU A 154 43.30 12.91 0.03
N GLU A 155 44.23 13.60 0.69
CA GLU A 155 45.34 14.32 0.01
C GLU A 155 46.41 13.40 -0.62
N ARG A 156 46.34 12.07 -0.38
CA ARG A 156 47.26 11.10 -1.00
C ARG A 156 46.79 10.53 -2.35
N LYS A 157 45.58 10.87 -2.82
CA LYS A 157 45.02 10.33 -4.07
C LYS A 157 44.11 11.34 -4.77
N SER A 158 44.68 12.39 -5.37
CA SER A 158 44.03 13.11 -6.48
C SER A 158 44.93 14.22 -7.03
N GLU A 159 45.78 13.90 -7.99
CA GLU A 159 46.21 14.86 -9.01
C GLU A 159 45.71 14.40 -10.39
N SER A 160 45.24 15.39 -11.17
CA SER A 160 44.88 15.44 -12.60
C SER A 160 43.49 15.01 -13.13
N THR A 161 42.54 15.99 -13.19
CA THR A 161 41.77 16.57 -14.36
C THR A 161 41.10 15.69 -15.47
N PRO A 162 40.14 16.20 -16.29
CA PRO A 162 38.84 16.90 -16.05
C PRO A 162 37.62 16.36 -16.89
N HIS A 163 36.45 16.98 -16.67
CA HIS A 163 35.06 16.73 -17.13
C HIS A 163 34.74 16.56 -18.65
N SER A 164 33.78 15.65 -18.96
CA SER A 164 32.70 15.85 -19.96
C SER A 164 31.51 14.86 -19.83
N SER A 165 30.28 15.38 -19.93
CA SER A 165 28.98 14.79 -20.34
C SER A 165 28.49 13.42 -19.77
N ILE A 166 27.42 13.48 -18.97
CA ILE A 166 26.68 12.34 -18.41
C ILE A 166 25.85 11.65 -19.51
N SER A 167 26.39 10.59 -20.10
CA SER A 167 25.62 9.44 -20.56
C SER A 167 25.62 8.42 -19.43
N ALA A 168 24.45 7.88 -19.07
CA ALA A 168 24.33 6.81 -18.08
C ALA A 168 25.08 5.57 -18.59
N LYS A 169 26.34 5.46 -18.17
CA LYS A 169 27.19 4.29 -18.37
C LYS A 169 26.69 3.24 -17.39
N LEU A 170 25.83 2.35 -17.89
CA LEU A 170 25.49 1.10 -17.21
C LEU A 170 26.82 0.39 -16.93
N GLU A 171 27.21 0.30 -15.66
CA GLU A 171 28.36 -0.49 -15.26
C GLU A 171 28.14 -1.94 -15.71
N SER A 172 29.18 -2.55 -16.28
CA SER A 172 29.08 -3.91 -16.81
C SER A 172 28.76 -4.90 -15.66
N PRO A 173 27.99 -5.98 -15.91
CA PRO A 173 27.64 -6.96 -14.89
C PRO A 173 28.81 -7.68 -14.20
N ALA A 174 30.06 -7.45 -14.62
CA ALA A 174 31.24 -8.12 -14.10
C ALA A 174 31.74 -7.57 -12.74
N ASP A 175 31.30 -6.39 -12.30
CA ASP A 175 31.76 -5.78 -11.03
C ASP A 175 30.89 -6.12 -9.80
N TRP A 176 29.82 -6.90 -9.98
CA TRP A 176 29.03 -7.44 -8.86
C TRP A 176 29.72 -8.68 -8.30
N GLY A 177 30.83 -8.44 -7.58
CA GLY A 177 31.63 -9.46 -6.92
C GLY A 177 30.78 -10.44 -6.13
N VAL A 178 30.74 -11.68 -6.62
CA VAL A 178 30.20 -12.86 -5.94
C VAL A 178 31.00 -13.08 -4.67
N ARG A 179 30.61 -12.42 -3.57
CA ARG A 179 30.91 -12.92 -2.23
C ARG A 179 29.97 -14.09 -2.00
N SER A 180 30.50 -15.28 -2.26
CA SER A 180 29.92 -16.57 -1.93
C SER A 180 29.24 -16.49 -0.56
N ALA A 181 27.91 -16.52 -0.58
CA ALA A 181 27.11 -16.71 0.61
C ALA A 181 27.50 -18.07 1.19
N LYS A 182 28.24 -18.02 2.30
CA LYS A 182 28.60 -19.18 3.10
C LYS A 182 27.32 -19.95 3.41
N ALA A 183 27.26 -21.18 2.91
CA ALA A 183 26.19 -22.17 2.99
C ALA A 183 25.16 -21.88 4.11
N ALA A 184 24.06 -21.25 3.72
CA ALA A 184 22.83 -21.30 4.48
C ALA A 184 22.25 -22.71 4.26
N ASP A 185 22.35 -23.51 5.31
CA ASP A 185 21.63 -24.76 5.59
C ASP A 185 20.70 -25.26 4.47
N SER A 186 21.22 -26.18 3.65
CA SER A 186 20.52 -26.86 2.57
C SER A 186 19.56 -27.92 3.13
N SER A 187 18.56 -27.49 3.89
CA SER A 187 17.38 -28.32 4.11
C SER A 187 16.60 -28.39 2.79
N PRO A 188 16.26 -29.59 2.29
CA PRO A 188 15.53 -29.72 1.03
C PRO A 188 14.22 -28.94 1.14
N GLN A 189 14.05 -27.98 0.22
CA GLN A 189 12.86 -27.18 0.10
C GLN A 189 11.74 -28.13 -0.35
N ALA A 190 11.01 -28.70 0.62
CA ALA A 190 9.92 -29.61 0.37
C ALA A 190 8.88 -28.88 -0.48
N THR A 191 8.85 -29.20 -1.77
CA THR A 191 7.76 -28.84 -2.67
C THR A 191 6.55 -29.63 -2.20
N TYR A 192 5.69 -29.01 -1.39
CA TYR A 192 4.42 -29.61 -1.02
C TYR A 192 3.52 -29.61 -2.25
N ASP A 193 3.55 -30.69 -3.01
CA ASP A 193 2.60 -30.94 -4.09
C ASP A 193 1.18 -30.94 -3.51
N ALA A 194 0.21 -30.36 -4.22
CA ALA A 194 -1.18 -30.37 -3.77
C ALA A 194 -1.70 -31.82 -3.58
N ALA A 195 -1.15 -32.78 -4.34
CA ALA A 195 -1.44 -34.20 -4.20
C ALA A 195 -0.93 -34.82 -2.88
N SER A 196 -0.04 -34.13 -2.15
CA SER A 196 0.51 -34.59 -0.86
C SER A 196 -0.25 -34.07 0.36
N LEU A 197 -1.26 -33.21 0.16
CA LEU A 197 -2.08 -32.71 1.25
C LEU A 197 -3.01 -33.83 1.77
N PRO A 198 -3.18 -33.99 3.09
CA PRO A 198 -4.21 -34.87 3.65
C PRO A 198 -5.58 -34.47 3.10
N GLU A 199 -6.48 -35.44 2.90
CA GLU A 199 -7.84 -35.15 2.45
C GLU A 199 -8.57 -34.23 3.43
N ILE A 200 -9.02 -33.09 2.93
CA ILE A 200 -9.84 -32.09 3.62
C ILE A 200 -11.27 -32.20 3.07
N TRP A 201 -12.22 -32.52 3.94
CA TRP A 201 -13.64 -32.59 3.60
C TRP A 201 -14.45 -31.64 4.47
N MET A 202 -15.63 -31.27 3.97
CA MET A 202 -16.58 -30.46 4.74
C MET A 202 -17.21 -31.33 5.81
N VAL A 203 -17.10 -30.90 7.07
CA VAL A 203 -17.65 -31.58 8.24
C VAL A 203 -19.07 -31.10 8.53
N GLU A 204 -19.31 -29.80 8.34
CA GLU A 204 -20.58 -29.17 8.68
C GLU A 204 -20.85 -27.98 7.77
N GLU A 205 -22.10 -27.89 7.29
CA GLU A 205 -22.62 -26.72 6.58
C GLU A 205 -23.88 -26.23 7.28
N LYS A 206 -23.89 -24.95 7.67
CA LYS A 206 -25.04 -24.28 8.28
C LYS A 206 -25.28 -22.93 7.62
N SER A 207 -26.46 -22.37 7.85
CA SER A 207 -26.77 -21.00 7.42
C SER A 207 -25.73 -20.02 7.97
N GLY A 208 -24.90 -19.46 7.08
CA GLY A 208 -23.87 -18.47 7.41
C GLY A 208 -22.48 -19.04 7.73
N TYR A 209 -22.27 -20.36 7.66
CA TYR A 209 -21.00 -20.97 8.10
C TYR A 209 -20.70 -22.37 7.50
N GLU A 210 -19.42 -22.63 7.19
CA GLU A 210 -18.86 -23.92 6.77
C GLU A 210 -17.67 -24.36 7.64
N PHE A 211 -17.67 -25.60 8.10
CA PHE A 211 -16.57 -26.23 8.85
C PHE A 211 -15.90 -27.34 8.05
N TYR A 212 -14.57 -27.42 8.10
CA TYR A 212 -13.78 -28.43 7.40
C TYR A 212 -12.90 -29.25 8.35
N SER A 213 -12.52 -30.45 7.91
CA SER A 213 -11.81 -31.44 8.74
C SER A 213 -10.41 -31.00 9.19
N ASN A 214 -9.79 -30.03 8.51
CA ASN A 214 -8.52 -29.42 8.93
C ASN A 214 -8.70 -28.31 9.99
N GLY A 215 -9.93 -28.05 10.45
CA GLY A 215 -10.25 -27.00 11.41
C GLY A 215 -10.57 -25.65 10.78
N LEU A 216 -10.57 -25.54 9.45
CA LEU A 216 -10.97 -24.30 8.76
C LEU A 216 -12.44 -23.99 9.03
N ASN A 217 -12.69 -22.74 9.40
CA ASN A 217 -14.01 -22.19 9.68
C ASN A 217 -14.23 -20.99 8.73
N ILE A 218 -15.19 -21.11 7.80
CA ILE A 218 -15.52 -20.05 6.84
C ILE A 218 -16.90 -19.48 7.15
N SER A 219 -16.97 -18.19 7.48
CA SER A 219 -18.23 -17.46 7.53
C SER A 219 -18.70 -17.09 6.12
N THR A 220 -19.96 -17.37 5.83
CA THR A 220 -20.62 -17.03 4.55
C THR A 220 -21.64 -15.89 4.69
N GLU A 221 -21.69 -15.23 5.85
CA GLU A 221 -22.63 -14.12 6.14
C GLU A 221 -22.49 -12.93 5.18
N PHE A 222 -21.30 -12.74 4.60
CA PHE A 222 -20.98 -11.65 3.69
C PHE A 222 -20.94 -12.06 2.22
N ALA A 223 -21.28 -13.31 1.91
CA ALA A 223 -21.24 -13.82 0.55
C ALA A 223 -22.22 -13.06 -0.36
N VAL A 224 -21.77 -12.76 -1.58
CA VAL A 224 -22.53 -12.19 -2.69
C VAL A 224 -22.30 -13.00 -3.95
N ALA A 225 -23.31 -13.02 -4.81
CA ALA A 225 -23.20 -13.60 -6.13
C ALA A 225 -22.40 -12.66 -7.04
N GLY A 226 -21.37 -13.19 -7.67
CA GLY A 226 -20.62 -12.55 -8.74
C GLY A 226 -20.99 -13.10 -10.12
N ARG A 227 -20.18 -12.74 -11.12
CA ARG A 227 -20.28 -13.32 -12.46
C ARG A 227 -19.51 -14.64 -12.53
N PRO A 228 -19.97 -15.65 -13.30
CA PRO A 228 -19.23 -16.90 -13.48
C PRO A 228 -17.81 -16.69 -14.01
N ARG A 229 -16.87 -17.50 -13.51
CA ARG A 229 -15.46 -17.48 -13.91
C ARG A 229 -15.28 -18.03 -15.33
N ARG A 230 -14.69 -17.23 -16.21
CA ARG A 230 -14.27 -17.65 -17.57
C ARG A 230 -13.01 -16.87 -17.95
N TYR A 231 -11.94 -17.55 -18.33
CA TYR A 231 -10.69 -16.94 -18.76
C TYR A 231 -9.95 -17.82 -19.77
N ARG A 232 -8.92 -17.27 -20.42
CA ARG A 232 -7.99 -18.00 -21.31
C ARG A 232 -6.56 -17.68 -20.89
N THR A 233 -5.63 -18.55 -21.21
CA THR A 233 -4.19 -18.39 -20.96
C THR A 233 -3.44 -18.42 -22.29
N PHE A 234 -2.17 -18.02 -22.26
CA PHE A 234 -1.28 -18.23 -23.39
C PHE A 234 -0.33 -19.36 -23.08
N ASP A 235 -0.16 -20.29 -24.01
CA ASP A 235 0.92 -21.27 -23.93
C ASP A 235 2.26 -20.52 -23.86
N ARG A 236 3.11 -20.94 -22.93
CA ARG A 236 4.37 -20.25 -22.67
C ARG A 236 5.38 -20.46 -23.79
N ALA A 237 5.38 -21.63 -24.43
CA ALA A 237 6.35 -22.01 -25.44
C ALA A 237 6.10 -21.31 -26.78
N ASP A 238 4.86 -21.29 -27.26
CA ASP A 238 4.52 -20.73 -28.58
C ASP A 238 3.64 -19.47 -28.53
N GLY A 239 3.06 -19.14 -27.37
CA GLY A 239 2.19 -17.98 -27.20
C GLY A 239 0.78 -18.16 -27.73
N ALA A 240 0.35 -19.39 -28.04
CA ALA A 240 -1.00 -19.70 -28.51
C ALA A 240 -2.05 -19.48 -27.40
N LEU A 241 -3.21 -18.98 -27.78
CA LEU A 241 -4.32 -18.74 -26.85
C LEU A 241 -5.05 -20.06 -26.54
N SER A 242 -5.15 -20.43 -25.27
CA SER A 242 -5.80 -21.66 -24.80
C SER A 242 -7.31 -21.66 -25.06
N GLU A 243 -7.98 -22.78 -24.83
CA GLU A 243 -9.45 -22.80 -24.70
C GLU A 243 -9.93 -22.02 -23.46
N ILE A 244 -11.23 -21.78 -23.37
CA ILE A 244 -11.86 -21.14 -22.21
C ILE A 244 -11.79 -22.09 -21.01
N LYS A 245 -11.29 -21.57 -19.88
CA LYS A 245 -11.17 -22.24 -18.60
C LYS A 245 -12.13 -21.60 -17.59
N GLU A 246 -12.70 -22.42 -16.72
CA GLU A 246 -13.68 -21.99 -15.69
C GLU A 246 -13.22 -22.29 -14.26
N ARG A 247 -12.26 -23.20 -14.10
CA ARG A 247 -11.68 -23.53 -12.78
C ARG A 247 -10.58 -22.53 -12.41
N PRO A 248 -10.46 -22.09 -11.16
CA PRO A 248 -9.38 -21.21 -10.74
C PRO A 248 -8.02 -21.89 -10.92
N ALA A 249 -7.04 -21.15 -11.44
CA ALA A 249 -5.67 -21.62 -11.68
C ALA A 249 -4.71 -21.34 -10.52
N GLY A 250 -5.05 -20.40 -9.63
CA GLY A 250 -4.12 -19.90 -8.63
C GLY A 250 -4.75 -19.14 -7.47
N LEU A 251 -3.92 -18.82 -6.48
CA LEU A 251 -4.24 -18.01 -5.31
C LEU A 251 -3.43 -16.72 -5.36
N LEU A 252 -4.09 -15.58 -5.14
CA LEU A 252 -3.45 -14.27 -5.08
C LEU A 252 -3.65 -13.63 -3.71
N TYR A 253 -2.56 -13.46 -2.97
CA TYR A 253 -2.56 -12.93 -1.61
C TYR A 253 -2.43 -11.40 -1.61
N HIS A 254 -3.30 -10.72 -0.85
CA HIS A 254 -3.34 -9.27 -0.67
C HIS A 254 -3.33 -8.86 0.80
N THR A 255 -2.88 -7.63 1.09
CA THR A 255 -3.34 -6.95 2.30
C THR A 255 -4.39 -5.91 1.97
N SER A 256 -5.26 -5.60 2.94
CA SER A 256 -6.29 -4.57 2.76
C SER A 256 -5.73 -3.15 2.63
N GLU A 257 -4.47 -2.92 3.04
CA GLU A 257 -3.79 -1.61 3.16
C GLU A 257 -4.55 -0.49 3.93
N GLY A 258 -5.66 -0.83 4.59
CA GLY A 258 -6.49 0.12 5.33
C GLY A 258 -5.90 0.53 6.69
N ASP A 259 -6.54 1.51 7.31
CA ASP A 259 -6.20 1.93 8.67
C ASP A 259 -6.54 0.81 9.67
N VAL A 260 -5.52 0.19 10.27
CA VAL A 260 -5.70 -0.87 11.26
C VAL A 260 -5.48 -0.35 12.67
N ALA A 261 -6.41 -0.69 13.58
CA ALA A 261 -6.25 -0.36 14.99
C ALA A 261 -5.17 -1.25 15.63
N PRO A 262 -4.51 -0.83 16.72
CA PRO A 262 -3.56 -1.68 17.43
C PRO A 262 -4.21 -3.00 17.85
N PHE A 263 -3.49 -4.11 17.65
CA PHE A 263 -3.98 -5.44 18.00
C PHE A 263 -3.83 -5.70 19.51
N GLU A 264 -4.67 -5.05 20.30
CA GLU A 264 -4.70 -5.19 21.75
C GLU A 264 -6.14 -5.34 22.24
N ARG A 265 -6.34 -6.07 23.35
CA ARG A 265 -7.66 -6.37 23.91
C ARG A 265 -8.57 -5.14 24.07
N ARG A 266 -8.02 -3.99 24.46
CA ARG A 266 -8.78 -2.74 24.65
C ARG A 266 -9.40 -2.20 23.36
N PHE A 267 -8.89 -2.59 22.19
CA PHE A 267 -9.40 -2.19 20.88
C PHE A 267 -10.36 -3.21 20.27
N ASN A 268 -10.72 -4.30 20.96
CA ASN A 268 -11.58 -5.36 20.40
C ASN A 268 -12.86 -4.84 19.73
N ARG A 269 -13.56 -3.88 20.35
CA ARG A 269 -14.78 -3.28 19.75
C ARG A 269 -14.47 -2.52 18.46
N LEU A 270 -13.36 -1.78 18.43
CA LEU A 270 -12.93 -1.02 17.26
C LEU A 270 -12.47 -1.94 16.14
N LEU A 271 -11.67 -2.97 16.44
CA LEU A 271 -11.23 -3.99 15.48
C LEU A 271 -12.44 -4.68 14.83
N ASN A 272 -13.36 -5.20 15.64
CA ASN A 272 -14.58 -5.84 15.11
C ASN A 272 -15.43 -4.90 14.24
N ARG A 273 -15.56 -3.62 14.64
CA ARG A 273 -16.30 -2.63 13.85
C ARG A 273 -15.61 -2.38 12.51
N ARG A 274 -14.29 -2.17 12.50
CA ARG A 274 -13.50 -1.95 11.28
C ARG A 274 -13.54 -3.16 10.34
N THR A 275 -13.40 -4.38 10.86
CA THR A 275 -13.56 -5.60 10.08
C THR A 275 -14.92 -5.62 9.39
N ARG A 276 -16.01 -5.29 10.09
CA ARG A 276 -17.36 -5.24 9.49
C ARG A 276 -17.51 -4.14 8.45
N GLU A 277 -16.98 -2.95 8.69
CA GLU A 277 -16.96 -1.84 7.71
C GLU A 277 -16.19 -2.25 6.44
N LEU A 278 -15.02 -2.88 6.60
CA LEU A 278 -14.22 -3.42 5.50
C LEU A 278 -14.99 -4.49 4.72
N LEU A 279 -15.61 -5.46 5.40
CA LEU A 279 -16.41 -6.50 4.75
C LEU A 279 -17.60 -5.95 3.97
N GLN A 280 -18.27 -4.90 4.47
CA GLN A 280 -19.35 -4.24 3.73
C GLN A 280 -18.84 -3.56 2.45
N TYR A 281 -17.71 -2.86 2.55
CA TYR A 281 -17.07 -2.25 1.38
C TYR A 281 -16.65 -3.30 0.34
N ILE A 282 -15.95 -4.33 0.78
CA ILE A 282 -15.50 -5.45 -0.05
C ILE A 282 -16.69 -6.15 -0.73
N LYS A 283 -17.78 -6.38 0.02
CA LYS A 283 -19.02 -6.95 -0.49
C LYS A 283 -19.67 -6.08 -1.57
N GLN A 284 -19.75 -4.77 -1.34
CA GLN A 284 -20.37 -3.82 -2.27
C GLN A 284 -19.65 -3.81 -3.63
N ASP A 285 -18.32 -3.83 -3.60
CA ASP A 285 -17.48 -3.71 -4.80
C ASP A 285 -17.02 -5.08 -5.35
N HIS A 286 -17.51 -6.18 -4.78
CA HIS A 286 -17.17 -7.56 -5.13
C HIS A 286 -15.64 -7.80 -5.10
N LEU A 287 -14.98 -7.21 -4.11
CA LEU A 287 -13.53 -7.35 -3.93
C LEU A 287 -13.22 -8.68 -3.26
N TYR A 288 -12.16 -9.36 -3.70
CA TYR A 288 -11.66 -10.61 -3.12
C TYR A 288 -12.68 -11.76 -3.02
N HIS A 289 -12.18 -12.98 -2.86
CA HIS A 289 -13.03 -14.13 -2.56
C HIS A 289 -13.07 -14.37 -1.05
N TYR A 290 -11.93 -14.16 -0.40
CA TYR A 290 -11.75 -14.36 1.03
C TYR A 290 -11.14 -13.15 1.71
N VAL A 291 -11.60 -12.89 2.93
CA VAL A 291 -10.98 -11.96 3.87
C VAL A 291 -10.63 -12.70 5.15
N ILE A 292 -9.39 -12.56 5.61
CA ILE A 292 -8.91 -13.07 6.89
C ILE A 292 -8.66 -11.89 7.82
N ASP A 293 -9.52 -11.75 8.81
CA ASP A 293 -9.44 -10.61 9.73
C ASP A 293 -8.31 -10.74 10.74
N ARG A 294 -8.08 -9.70 11.54
CA ARG A 294 -6.99 -9.70 12.54
C ARG A 294 -7.07 -10.82 13.59
N PHE A 295 -8.24 -11.41 13.81
CA PHE A 295 -8.47 -12.51 14.75
C PHE A 295 -8.37 -13.89 14.10
N GLY A 296 -8.07 -13.98 12.80
CA GLY A 296 -7.99 -15.24 12.06
C GLY A 296 -9.36 -15.79 11.62
N ARG A 297 -10.43 -14.98 11.67
CA ARG A 297 -11.73 -15.38 11.12
C ARG A 297 -11.69 -15.24 9.61
N VAL A 298 -12.14 -16.29 8.92
CA VAL A 298 -12.21 -16.34 7.45
C VAL A 298 -13.63 -16.02 7.00
N TYR A 299 -13.75 -15.07 6.10
CA TYR A 299 -15.02 -14.67 5.49
C TYR A 299 -14.97 -14.93 3.99
N ARG A 300 -15.93 -15.70 3.45
CA ARG A 300 -16.17 -15.76 2.02
C ARG A 300 -17.02 -14.56 1.61
N VAL A 301 -16.60 -13.83 0.59
CA VAL A 301 -17.31 -12.68 0.04
C VAL A 301 -17.80 -12.95 -1.38
N VAL A 302 -16.93 -13.38 -2.29
CA VAL A 302 -17.31 -13.87 -3.63
C VAL A 302 -17.03 -15.36 -3.72
N ASN A 303 -17.93 -16.12 -4.35
CA ASN A 303 -17.72 -17.55 -4.55
C ASN A 303 -16.51 -17.81 -5.46
N GLU A 304 -15.71 -18.84 -5.19
CA GLU A 304 -14.52 -19.14 -6.00
C GLU A 304 -14.82 -19.50 -7.46
N THR A 305 -16.04 -19.98 -7.75
CA THR A 305 -16.52 -20.23 -9.12
C THR A 305 -16.90 -18.95 -9.88
N GLU A 306 -16.87 -17.81 -9.20
CA GLU A 306 -17.20 -16.49 -9.72
C GLU A 306 -15.96 -15.58 -9.72
N VAL A 307 -16.09 -14.41 -10.35
CA VAL A 307 -15.00 -13.43 -10.47
C VAL A 307 -15.12 -12.37 -9.39
N ALA A 308 -14.06 -12.19 -8.62
CA ALA A 308 -13.88 -11.03 -7.74
C ALA A 308 -12.91 -10.00 -8.36
N HIS A 309 -13.03 -8.74 -7.94
CA HIS A 309 -12.16 -7.65 -8.37
C HIS A 309 -11.01 -7.47 -7.37
N HIS A 310 -9.79 -7.91 -7.71
CA HIS A 310 -8.68 -7.87 -6.75
C HIS A 310 -7.28 -7.68 -7.34
N ALA A 311 -7.01 -8.12 -8.57
CA ALA A 311 -5.68 -8.15 -9.17
C ALA A 311 -5.41 -7.01 -10.19
N GLY A 312 -6.46 -6.39 -10.75
CA GLY A 312 -6.30 -5.36 -11.78
C GLY A 312 -5.42 -5.81 -12.97
N PHE A 313 -4.54 -4.93 -13.44
CA PHE A 313 -3.49 -5.30 -14.39
C PHE A 313 -2.41 -6.11 -13.70
N SER A 314 -2.39 -7.39 -14.04
CA SER A 314 -1.53 -8.37 -13.39
C SER A 314 -1.04 -9.41 -14.39
N ILE A 315 0.15 -9.94 -14.12
CA ILE A 315 0.82 -10.96 -14.93
C ILE A 315 1.39 -12.03 -14.01
N TRP A 316 1.19 -13.29 -14.39
CA TRP A 316 1.92 -14.43 -13.81
C TRP A 316 2.16 -15.49 -14.88
N SER A 317 3.05 -16.44 -14.60
CA SER A 317 3.20 -17.64 -15.41
C SER A 317 3.67 -18.81 -14.57
N ASP A 318 3.23 -20.01 -14.91
CA ASP A 318 3.83 -21.25 -14.43
C ASP A 318 4.74 -21.87 -15.50
N GLU A 319 4.91 -23.19 -15.45
CA GLU A 319 5.74 -23.93 -16.40
C GLU A 319 5.13 -23.98 -17.80
N SER A 320 3.80 -23.96 -17.90
CA SER A 320 3.04 -24.16 -19.14
C SER A 320 2.32 -22.90 -19.62
N ASP A 321 1.74 -22.15 -18.70
CA ASP A 321 0.75 -21.11 -19.02
C ASP A 321 1.24 -19.72 -18.58
N VAL A 322 0.90 -18.72 -19.39
CA VAL A 322 1.00 -17.30 -19.05
C VAL A 322 -0.40 -16.75 -18.80
N PHE A 323 -0.58 -16.13 -17.65
CA PHE A 323 -1.83 -15.55 -17.16
C PHE A 323 -1.74 -14.03 -17.19
N LEU A 324 -2.72 -13.39 -17.82
CA LEU A 324 -2.93 -11.95 -17.78
C LEU A 324 -4.26 -11.67 -17.08
N LEU A 325 -4.39 -10.52 -16.41
CA LEU A 325 -5.63 -10.05 -15.78
C LEU A 325 -6.20 -11.06 -14.76
N LEU A 326 -5.46 -11.29 -13.68
CA LEU A 326 -5.65 -12.41 -12.76
C LEU A 326 -6.99 -12.44 -12.00
N ASN A 327 -7.83 -11.40 -12.07
CA ASN A 327 -9.19 -11.41 -11.48
C ASN A 327 -9.98 -12.68 -11.89
N GLN A 328 -9.91 -13.04 -13.17
CA GLN A 328 -10.69 -14.15 -13.70
C GLN A 328 -10.01 -15.51 -13.52
N SER A 329 -8.70 -15.58 -13.32
CA SER A 329 -7.98 -16.85 -13.22
C SER A 329 -7.61 -17.22 -11.79
N PHE A 330 -7.48 -16.26 -10.87
CA PHE A 330 -7.00 -16.47 -9.50
C PHE A 330 -8.09 -16.20 -8.46
N ILE A 331 -7.94 -16.81 -7.30
CA ILE A 331 -8.71 -16.54 -6.09
C ILE A 331 -7.95 -15.50 -5.25
N GLY A 332 -8.46 -14.28 -5.18
CA GLY A 332 -7.99 -13.26 -4.24
C GLY A 332 -8.29 -13.57 -2.78
N ILE A 333 -7.25 -13.62 -1.94
CA ILE A 333 -7.30 -13.79 -0.48
C ILE A 333 -6.70 -12.54 0.16
N CYS A 334 -7.53 -11.73 0.83
CA CYS A 334 -7.12 -10.51 1.50
C CYS A 334 -6.93 -10.74 2.99
N PHE A 335 -5.80 -10.29 3.53
CA PHE A 335 -5.57 -10.26 4.96
C PHE A 335 -5.80 -8.84 5.46
N GLU A 336 -6.67 -8.69 6.45
CA GLU A 336 -6.88 -7.39 7.09
C GLU A 336 -5.56 -6.94 7.74
N GLY A 337 -5.03 -5.82 7.29
CA GLY A 337 -3.65 -5.49 7.54
C GLY A 337 -3.18 -4.30 6.71
N ARG A 338 -1.96 -3.86 7.03
CA ARG A 338 -1.21 -2.90 6.24
C ARG A 338 0.21 -3.42 6.08
N TRP A 339 0.70 -3.46 4.85
CA TRP A 339 2.08 -3.81 4.57
C TRP A 339 2.97 -2.59 4.84
N SER A 340 3.98 -2.72 5.69
CA SER A 340 4.77 -1.57 6.15
C SER A 340 6.06 -1.40 5.35
N GLU A 341 6.29 -0.17 4.91
CA GLU A 341 7.43 0.32 4.11
C GLU A 341 8.77 0.44 4.86
N SER A 342 8.84 0.22 6.18
CA SER A 342 10.07 0.49 6.95
C SER A 342 10.65 -0.76 7.63
N LEU A 343 11.60 -1.39 6.91
CA LEU A 343 12.57 -2.34 7.46
C LEU A 343 13.94 -1.69 7.78
N ASN A 344 14.13 -0.40 7.48
CA ASN A 344 15.43 0.26 7.61
C ASN A 344 15.51 1.30 8.74
N SER A 345 14.47 1.43 9.58
CA SER A 345 14.63 2.11 10.87
C SER A 345 14.41 1.11 11.98
N ASP A 346 15.51 0.77 12.66
CA ASP A 346 15.45 0.23 14.01
C ASP A 346 14.41 1.05 14.80
N PRO A 347 13.53 0.41 15.58
CA PRO A 347 12.68 1.15 16.49
C PRO A 347 13.60 2.00 17.37
N PRO A 348 13.42 3.34 17.44
CA PRO A 348 14.20 4.15 18.36
C PRO A 348 13.99 3.58 19.76
N ASP A 349 15.12 3.36 20.44
CA ASP A 349 15.28 2.68 21.72
C ASP A 349 14.00 2.65 22.58
N GLY A 350 13.50 1.45 22.87
CA GLY A 350 12.56 1.19 23.97
C GLY A 350 11.06 1.25 23.66
N ALA A 351 10.62 1.52 22.44
CA ALA A 351 9.19 1.49 22.10
C ALA A 351 8.73 0.09 21.62
N SER A 352 8.44 -0.81 22.58
CA SER A 352 7.79 -2.13 22.36
C SER A 352 6.39 -2.07 21.71
N THR A 353 5.88 -0.89 21.35
CA THR A 353 4.50 -0.67 20.89
C THR A 353 4.35 -0.44 19.38
N SER A 354 5.44 -0.39 18.61
CA SER A 354 5.36 -0.26 17.14
C SER A 354 5.47 -1.59 16.39
N ALA A 355 5.85 -2.68 17.05
CA ALA A 355 5.88 -4.03 16.46
C ALA A 355 4.49 -4.66 16.32
N THR A 356 3.51 -4.22 17.13
CA THR A 356 2.13 -4.74 17.16
C THR A 356 1.24 -4.26 16.01
N LEU A 357 1.66 -3.24 15.26
CA LEU A 357 0.98 -2.81 14.03
C LEU A 357 1.47 -3.54 12.77
N ARG A 358 2.57 -4.32 12.88
CA ARG A 358 3.46 -4.61 11.76
C ARG A 358 3.46 -6.04 11.21
N VAL A 359 2.66 -6.97 11.74
CA VAL A 359 2.73 -8.36 11.29
C VAL A 359 1.33 -8.93 11.20
N ILE A 360 1.04 -9.57 10.07
CA ILE A 360 0.02 -10.62 9.97
C ILE A 360 -0.01 -11.41 11.28
N THR A 361 -1.16 -11.48 11.95
CA THR A 361 -1.20 -12.13 13.26
C THR A 361 -0.95 -13.62 13.13
N ARG A 362 -0.52 -14.28 14.21
CA ARG A 362 -0.40 -15.75 14.19
C ARG A 362 -1.72 -16.44 13.83
N ALA A 363 -2.84 -15.90 14.33
CA ALA A 363 -4.17 -16.40 13.98
C ALA A 363 -4.47 -16.24 12.48
N GLN A 364 -4.06 -15.12 11.88
CA GLN A 364 -4.15 -14.93 10.44
C GLN A 364 -3.28 -15.91 9.66
N LEU A 365 -2.05 -16.17 10.11
CA LEU A 365 -1.15 -17.15 9.46
C LEU A 365 -1.74 -18.56 9.50
N GLU A 366 -2.23 -18.99 10.66
CA GLU A 366 -2.84 -20.30 10.84
C GLU A 366 -4.10 -20.42 9.97
N ALA A 367 -5.01 -19.44 10.01
CA ALA A 367 -6.20 -19.42 9.16
C ALA A 367 -5.87 -19.38 7.66
N GLY A 368 -4.87 -18.59 7.28
CA GLY A 368 -4.37 -18.49 5.90
C GLY A 368 -3.84 -19.82 5.40
N ARG A 369 -3.05 -20.53 6.21
CA ARG A 369 -2.57 -21.87 5.88
C ARG A 369 -3.72 -22.86 5.67
N LEU A 370 -4.67 -22.92 6.61
CA LEU A 370 -5.81 -23.85 6.51
C LEU A 370 -6.67 -23.57 5.28
N LEU A 371 -6.89 -22.30 4.95
CA LEU A 371 -7.61 -21.88 3.76
C LEU A 371 -6.84 -22.24 2.48
N THR A 372 -5.54 -21.97 2.44
CA THR A 372 -4.67 -22.32 1.31
C THR A 372 -4.67 -23.83 1.05
N ASP A 373 -4.51 -24.66 2.08
CA ASP A 373 -4.51 -26.12 1.93
C ASP A 373 -5.83 -26.62 1.33
N TRP A 374 -6.97 -26.14 1.87
CA TRP A 374 -8.29 -26.52 1.38
C TRP A 374 -8.53 -26.07 -0.07
N LEU A 375 -8.19 -24.83 -0.43
CA LEU A 375 -8.36 -24.32 -1.79
C LEU A 375 -7.47 -25.05 -2.79
N ARG A 376 -6.22 -25.33 -2.42
CA ARG A 376 -5.29 -26.08 -3.27
C ARG A 376 -5.75 -27.51 -3.50
N GLN A 377 -6.27 -28.18 -2.49
CA GLN A 377 -6.86 -29.50 -2.66
C GLN A 377 -8.14 -29.46 -3.51
N LYS A 378 -9.08 -28.56 -3.19
CA LYS A 378 -10.39 -28.45 -3.85
C LYS A 378 -10.27 -28.20 -5.35
N TYR A 379 -9.30 -27.37 -5.76
CA TYR A 379 -9.14 -26.94 -7.13
C TYR A 379 -7.87 -27.46 -7.81
N HIS A 380 -7.10 -28.31 -7.15
CA HIS A 380 -5.79 -28.80 -7.62
C HIS A 380 -4.83 -27.66 -8.00
N ILE A 381 -4.79 -26.60 -7.20
CA ILE A 381 -3.93 -25.44 -7.45
C ILE A 381 -2.49 -25.77 -7.07
N SER A 382 -1.59 -25.68 -8.06
CA SER A 382 -0.15 -25.84 -7.87
C SER A 382 0.42 -24.79 -6.92
N ASP A 383 1.44 -25.17 -6.14
CA ASP A 383 2.24 -24.23 -5.35
C ASP A 383 2.81 -23.10 -6.21
N SER A 384 3.18 -23.37 -7.47
CA SER A 384 3.70 -22.36 -8.41
C SER A 384 2.73 -21.20 -8.65
N ASN A 385 1.43 -21.44 -8.50
CA ASN A 385 0.36 -20.46 -8.73
C ASN A 385 -0.20 -19.88 -7.42
N CYS A 386 0.51 -20.04 -6.30
CA CYS A 386 0.21 -19.35 -5.04
C CYS A 386 1.17 -18.16 -4.88
N VAL A 387 0.68 -16.95 -5.16
CA VAL A 387 1.51 -15.74 -5.32
C VAL A 387 0.92 -14.52 -4.61
N THR A 388 1.71 -13.47 -4.45
CA THR A 388 1.26 -12.21 -3.85
C THR A 388 0.96 -11.16 -4.91
N HIS A 389 0.12 -10.19 -4.56
CA HIS A 389 -0.23 -9.11 -5.47
C HIS A 389 0.98 -8.29 -5.91
N GLY A 390 1.88 -7.93 -4.98
CA GLY A 390 3.11 -7.20 -5.28
C GLY A 390 4.07 -7.90 -6.26
N LEU A 391 3.96 -9.22 -6.44
CA LEU A 391 4.72 -9.96 -7.47
C LEU A 391 4.07 -9.87 -8.86
N THR A 392 2.75 -9.72 -8.92
CA THR A 392 1.98 -9.84 -10.18
C THR A 392 1.56 -8.50 -10.75
N SER A 393 1.47 -7.46 -9.92
CA SER A 393 0.92 -6.15 -10.28
C SER A 393 1.83 -5.37 -11.22
N VAL A 394 1.26 -4.85 -12.32
CA VAL A 394 2.00 -4.13 -13.35
C VAL A 394 1.29 -2.85 -13.80
N ASN A 395 2.08 -1.87 -14.24
CA ASN A 395 1.62 -0.72 -15.01
C ASN A 395 1.83 -1.02 -16.51
N PRO A 396 0.76 -1.31 -17.26
CA PRO A 396 0.86 -1.68 -18.67
C PRO A 396 1.28 -0.51 -19.57
N GLN A 397 1.01 0.74 -19.19
CA GLN A 397 1.35 1.91 -19.99
C GLN A 397 2.85 2.20 -19.97
N LYS A 398 3.47 2.08 -18.80
CA LYS A 398 4.89 2.33 -18.61
C LYS A 398 5.75 1.07 -18.75
N PHE A 399 5.12 -0.10 -18.88
CA PHE A 399 5.78 -1.40 -18.83
C PHE A 399 6.64 -1.55 -17.56
N LEU A 400 6.06 -1.15 -16.42
CA LEU A 400 6.70 -1.22 -15.11
C LEU A 400 6.02 -2.24 -14.21
N ILE A 401 6.77 -2.97 -13.40
CA ILE A 401 6.27 -3.78 -12.30
C ILE A 401 5.98 -2.90 -11.08
N GLY A 402 5.27 -3.45 -10.09
CA GLY A 402 5.10 -2.80 -8.79
C GLY A 402 4.11 -1.64 -8.81
N HIS A 403 3.03 -1.76 -9.61
CA HIS A 403 1.95 -0.78 -9.57
C HIS A 403 1.22 -0.80 -8.21
N HIS A 404 0.97 -1.99 -7.69
CA HIS A 404 0.67 -2.25 -6.30
C HIS A 404 1.83 -3.03 -5.66
N LEU A 405 2.15 -2.72 -4.41
CA LEU A 405 3.34 -3.24 -3.72
C LEU A 405 3.00 -4.05 -2.47
N ASP A 406 1.72 -4.26 -2.16
CA ASP A 406 1.33 -5.08 -1.02
C ASP A 406 1.93 -6.49 -1.17
N TRP A 407 2.71 -6.89 -0.17
CA TRP A 407 3.51 -8.12 -0.21
C TRP A 407 4.43 -8.27 -1.43
N ALA A 408 5.05 -7.18 -1.86
CA ALA A 408 6.19 -7.23 -2.77
C ALA A 408 7.47 -7.78 -2.08
N LYS A 409 7.51 -7.84 -0.74
CA LYS A 409 8.50 -8.57 0.06
C LYS A 409 7.88 -9.10 1.36
N ASP A 410 8.58 -10.04 1.98
CA ASP A 410 8.34 -10.56 3.32
C ASP A 410 6.98 -11.23 3.54
N PHE A 411 6.33 -11.67 2.45
CA PHE A 411 5.21 -12.60 2.58
C PHE A 411 5.71 -13.96 3.11
N PRO A 412 5.07 -14.51 4.16
CA PRO A 412 5.56 -15.71 4.83
C PRO A 412 5.14 -17.00 4.10
N PHE A 413 5.60 -17.19 2.86
CA PHE A 413 5.28 -18.36 2.03
C PHE A 413 5.50 -19.68 2.78
N ARG A 414 6.63 -19.80 3.49
CA ARG A 414 6.99 -21.02 4.23
C ARG A 414 6.01 -21.36 5.35
N ASP A 415 5.48 -20.37 6.05
CA ASP A 415 4.52 -20.59 7.15
C ASP A 415 3.18 -21.12 6.61
N LEU A 416 2.82 -20.73 5.38
CA LEU A 416 1.69 -21.24 4.62
C LEU A 416 1.99 -22.57 3.90
N GLY A 417 3.18 -23.15 4.06
CA GLY A 417 3.55 -24.41 3.38
C GLY A 417 3.84 -24.28 1.89
N LEU A 418 4.24 -23.08 1.43
CA LEU A 418 4.48 -22.75 0.03
C LEU A 418 5.96 -22.48 -0.24
N SER A 419 6.39 -22.65 -1.49
CA SER A 419 7.73 -22.22 -1.89
C SER A 419 7.82 -20.69 -2.01
N ASP A 420 9.00 -20.15 -1.70
CA ASP A 420 9.27 -18.71 -1.76
C ASP A 420 9.33 -18.22 -3.22
N LYS A 421 8.34 -17.43 -3.61
CA LYS A 421 8.21 -16.89 -4.98
C LYS A 421 9.12 -15.68 -5.24
N TYR A 422 9.69 -15.07 -4.20
CA TYR A 422 10.71 -14.02 -4.38
C TYR A 422 12.03 -14.55 -4.94
N GLN A 423 12.24 -15.88 -4.93
CA GLN A 423 13.43 -16.51 -5.52
C GLN A 423 13.26 -16.87 -7.01
N LYS A 424 12.05 -16.72 -7.57
CA LYS A 424 11.75 -17.15 -8.93
C LYS A 424 11.85 -15.98 -9.92
N PRO A 425 12.35 -16.20 -11.15
CA PRO A 425 12.32 -15.19 -12.20
C PRO A 425 10.91 -14.64 -12.40
N LEU A 426 10.76 -13.32 -12.41
CA LEU A 426 9.47 -12.67 -12.52
C LEU A 426 8.93 -12.70 -13.97
N PRO A 427 7.75 -13.29 -14.23
CA PRO A 427 7.22 -13.46 -15.59
C PRO A 427 6.99 -12.16 -16.37
N SER A 428 6.57 -11.09 -15.70
CA SER A 428 6.39 -9.78 -16.33
C SER A 428 7.69 -9.25 -16.96
N ILE A 429 8.84 -9.58 -16.37
CA ILE A 429 10.16 -9.22 -16.90
C ILE A 429 10.57 -10.23 -17.99
N THR A 430 10.53 -11.53 -17.71
CA THR A 430 11.07 -12.55 -18.63
C THR A 430 10.25 -12.74 -19.90
N GLU A 431 8.92 -12.71 -19.78
CA GLU A 431 7.99 -12.98 -20.88
C GLU A 431 7.63 -11.70 -21.65
N PHE A 432 7.64 -10.56 -20.96
CA PHE A 432 7.09 -9.31 -21.48
C PHE A 432 8.02 -8.11 -21.40
N GLY A 433 9.22 -8.21 -20.83
CA GLY A 433 10.22 -7.13 -20.86
C GLY A 433 9.91 -5.94 -19.95
N PHE A 434 9.05 -6.10 -18.95
CA PHE A 434 8.77 -5.06 -17.96
C PHE A 434 10.05 -4.72 -17.17
N ALA A 435 10.12 -3.50 -16.64
CA ALA A 435 11.19 -3.04 -15.74
C ALA A 435 10.61 -2.53 -14.42
N TYR A 436 11.44 -1.93 -13.58
CA TYR A 436 11.04 -1.17 -12.39
C TYR A 436 11.70 0.22 -12.44
N ASP A 437 11.21 1.15 -11.62
CA ASP A 437 11.71 2.52 -11.54
C ASP A 437 12.32 2.86 -10.17
N ASP A 438 12.75 4.11 -9.99
CA ASP A 438 13.35 4.58 -8.74
C ASP A 438 12.36 4.56 -7.58
N PHE A 439 11.07 4.75 -7.85
CA PHE A 439 10.03 4.66 -6.82
C PHE A 439 9.94 3.24 -6.27
N PHE A 440 9.93 2.23 -7.14
CA PHE A 440 10.00 0.84 -6.72
C PHE A 440 11.24 0.58 -5.85
N LEU A 441 12.41 1.09 -6.24
CA LEU A 441 13.64 0.93 -5.45
C LEU A 441 13.57 1.65 -4.10
N GLN A 442 12.93 2.82 -4.05
CA GLN A 442 12.75 3.59 -2.81
C GLN A 442 11.92 2.81 -1.80
N VAL A 443 10.81 2.18 -2.24
CA VAL A 443 9.93 1.39 -1.37
C VAL A 443 10.59 0.06 -0.98
N MET A 444 11.22 -0.62 -1.94
CA MET A 444 11.76 -1.96 -1.72
C MET A 444 13.14 -1.96 -1.04
N GLY A 445 13.90 -0.87 -1.17
CA GLY A 445 15.30 -0.73 -0.79
C GLY A 445 16.26 -1.44 -1.75
N ARG A 446 15.92 -2.66 -2.19
CA ARG A 446 16.62 -3.40 -3.23
C ARG A 446 15.66 -4.35 -3.97
N PRO A 447 15.92 -4.69 -5.24
CA PRO A 447 15.18 -5.75 -5.92
C PRO A 447 15.35 -7.09 -5.20
N TRP A 448 14.29 -7.89 -5.14
CA TRP A 448 14.39 -9.26 -4.62
C TRP A 448 15.11 -10.17 -5.63
N PRO A 449 15.66 -11.33 -5.20
CA PRO A 449 16.51 -12.18 -6.04
C PRO A 449 15.90 -12.57 -7.39
N GLY A 450 14.60 -12.86 -7.43
CA GLY A 450 13.85 -13.19 -8.63
C GLY A 450 13.87 -12.12 -9.73
N ILE A 451 13.92 -10.84 -9.37
CA ILE A 451 14.05 -9.75 -10.37
C ILE A 451 15.43 -9.82 -11.04
N ASN A 452 16.49 -9.97 -10.24
CA ASN A 452 17.84 -10.05 -10.77
C ASN A 452 18.02 -11.28 -11.68
N LEU A 453 17.44 -12.41 -11.31
CA LEU A 453 17.41 -13.61 -12.15
C LEU A 453 16.68 -13.37 -13.47
N ALA A 454 15.52 -12.73 -13.43
CA ALA A 454 14.74 -12.41 -14.62
C ALA A 454 15.49 -11.48 -15.59
N MET A 455 16.12 -10.43 -15.06
CA MET A 455 16.94 -9.51 -15.86
C MET A 455 18.14 -10.22 -16.47
N GLY A 456 18.84 -11.07 -15.70
CA GLY A 456 19.96 -11.88 -16.20
C GLY A 456 19.54 -12.84 -17.31
N GLN A 457 18.38 -13.51 -17.17
CA GLN A 457 17.82 -14.36 -18.21
C GLN A 457 17.49 -13.58 -19.49
N LEU A 458 16.93 -12.38 -19.33
CA LEU A 458 16.60 -11.52 -20.45
C LEU A 458 17.84 -11.00 -21.18
N GLN A 459 18.91 -10.67 -20.44
CA GLN A 459 20.21 -10.30 -21.00
C GLN A 459 20.82 -11.47 -21.77
N ALA A 460 20.90 -12.66 -21.18
CA ALA A 460 21.43 -13.84 -21.84
C ALA A 460 20.66 -14.20 -23.12
N ARG A 461 19.34 -13.99 -23.13
CA ARG A 461 18.49 -14.13 -24.31
C ARG A 461 18.85 -13.11 -25.40
N ALA A 462 19.04 -11.84 -25.03
CA ALA A 462 19.43 -10.79 -25.97
C ALA A 462 20.79 -11.09 -26.62
N ASP A 463 21.76 -11.54 -25.81
CA ASP A 463 23.11 -11.90 -26.27
C ASP A 463 23.06 -13.08 -27.24
N ARG A 464 22.32 -14.14 -26.90
CA ARG A 464 22.13 -15.32 -27.77
C ARG A 464 21.47 -14.94 -29.10
N ASP A 465 20.45 -14.08 -29.04
CA ASP A 465 19.70 -13.64 -30.21
C ASP A 465 20.45 -12.52 -30.99
N LYS A 466 21.64 -12.10 -30.51
CA LYS A 466 22.50 -11.05 -31.08
C LYS A 466 21.78 -9.71 -31.31
N ILE A 467 20.91 -9.34 -30.38
CA ILE A 467 20.21 -8.05 -30.36
C ILE A 467 20.47 -7.32 -29.06
N SER A 468 20.27 -6.00 -29.03
CA SER A 468 20.41 -5.26 -27.78
C SER A 468 19.30 -5.61 -26.80
N TYR A 469 19.61 -5.56 -25.50
CA TYR A 469 18.66 -5.78 -24.41
C TYR A 469 17.37 -4.96 -24.57
N GLU A 470 17.51 -3.67 -24.90
CA GLU A 470 16.36 -2.78 -25.10
C GLU A 470 15.53 -3.13 -26.35
N THR A 471 16.18 -3.63 -27.40
CA THR A 471 15.45 -4.11 -28.59
C THR A 471 14.62 -5.35 -28.27
N LEU A 472 15.19 -6.29 -27.50
CA LEU A 472 14.44 -7.45 -27.02
C LEU A 472 13.26 -7.04 -26.13
N ARG A 473 13.47 -6.13 -25.17
CA ARG A 473 12.39 -5.60 -24.32
C ARG A 473 11.24 -5.01 -25.12
N ARG A 474 11.52 -4.13 -26.09
CA ARG A 474 10.47 -3.57 -26.96
C ARG A 474 9.74 -4.63 -27.78
N LYS A 475 10.41 -5.71 -28.18
CA LYS A 475 9.75 -6.84 -28.85
C LYS A 475 8.79 -7.58 -27.91
N LEU A 476 9.20 -7.80 -26.66
CA LEU A 476 8.36 -8.45 -25.64
C LEU A 476 7.20 -7.55 -25.17
N ASN A 477 7.42 -6.25 -25.02
CA ASN A 477 6.35 -5.28 -24.74
C ASN A 477 5.27 -5.31 -25.83
N ARG A 478 5.66 -5.44 -27.11
CA ARG A 478 4.71 -5.61 -28.23
C ARG A 478 3.96 -6.94 -28.16
N ARG A 479 4.61 -8.03 -27.73
CA ARG A 479 3.94 -9.32 -27.46
C ARG A 479 2.87 -9.15 -26.38
N PHE A 480 3.19 -8.48 -25.27
CA PHE A 480 2.23 -8.19 -24.20
C PHE A 480 1.01 -7.43 -24.74
N ALA A 481 1.25 -6.32 -25.46
CA ALA A 481 0.17 -5.50 -26.00
C ALA A 481 -0.75 -6.29 -26.94
N HIS A 482 -0.16 -7.13 -27.81
CA HIS A 482 -0.91 -8.01 -28.70
C HIS A 482 -1.76 -9.04 -27.94
N GLN A 483 -1.17 -9.76 -26.98
CA GLN A 483 -1.87 -10.75 -26.18
C GLN A 483 -2.97 -10.15 -25.31
N LEU A 484 -2.72 -8.97 -24.72
CA LEU A 484 -3.74 -8.23 -23.98
C LEU A 484 -4.90 -7.79 -24.89
N ALA A 485 -4.61 -7.38 -26.12
CA ALA A 485 -5.64 -7.02 -27.10
C ALA A 485 -6.48 -8.25 -27.52
N GLN A 486 -5.87 -9.42 -27.69
CA GLN A 486 -6.58 -10.67 -27.99
C GLN A 486 -7.59 -11.05 -26.90
N LEU A 487 -7.19 -10.97 -25.62
CA LEU A 487 -8.11 -11.22 -24.51
C LEU A 487 -9.26 -10.20 -24.47
N ARG A 488 -8.98 -8.94 -24.84
CA ARG A 488 -9.97 -7.86 -24.77
C ARG A 488 -10.98 -7.87 -25.92
N GLY A 489 -10.54 -8.16 -27.15
CA GLY A 489 -11.40 -8.22 -28.33
C GLY A 489 -12.48 -9.31 -28.25
N GLU A 490 -12.25 -10.35 -27.45
CA GLU A 490 -13.27 -11.39 -27.19
C GLU A 490 -14.18 -11.04 -25.99
N THR A 491 -13.75 -10.14 -25.11
CA THR A 491 -14.52 -9.66 -23.94
C THR A 491 -15.36 -8.41 -24.20
N GLU A 492 -15.54 -7.92 -25.43
CA GLU A 492 -16.33 -6.70 -25.73
C GLU A 492 -17.83 -6.75 -25.31
N GLY A 493 -18.31 -7.87 -24.77
CA GLY A 493 -19.57 -7.95 -24.03
C GLY A 493 -19.52 -7.49 -22.56
N ASP A 494 -18.33 -7.26 -22.00
CA ASP A 494 -18.09 -7.10 -20.56
C ASP A 494 -17.60 -5.66 -20.26
N LYS A 495 -18.52 -4.79 -19.83
CA LYS A 495 -18.33 -3.33 -19.71
C LYS A 495 -17.40 -2.88 -18.56
N ASP A 496 -16.85 -3.80 -17.78
CA ASP A 496 -16.06 -3.51 -16.58
C ASP A 496 -14.57 -3.28 -16.84
N PHE A 497 -14.08 -3.46 -18.07
CA PHE A 497 -12.70 -3.08 -18.38
C PHE A 497 -12.59 -1.57 -18.62
N GLY A 498 -11.89 -0.89 -17.70
CA GLY A 498 -11.58 0.54 -17.73
C GLY A 498 -11.26 1.07 -19.14
N ARG A 499 -12.27 1.70 -19.74
CA ARG A 499 -12.32 2.09 -21.16
C ARG A 499 -11.42 3.27 -21.53
N ALA A 500 -10.86 3.97 -20.54
CA ALA A 500 -10.23 5.29 -20.74
C ALA A 500 -8.73 5.23 -21.10
N ASP A 501 -8.06 4.10 -20.91
CA ASP A 501 -6.59 4.08 -20.77
C ASP A 501 -5.81 3.53 -21.99
N LEU A 502 -6.52 3.03 -23.01
CA LEU A 502 -5.93 2.28 -24.13
C LEU A 502 -5.62 3.11 -25.38
N SER A 503 -6.35 4.19 -25.67
CA SER A 503 -6.06 5.04 -26.85
C SER A 503 -4.65 5.65 -26.77
N GLN A 504 -4.08 5.76 -25.57
CA GLN A 504 -2.72 6.23 -25.34
C GLN A 504 -1.66 5.11 -25.51
N LEU A 505 -2.03 3.84 -25.31
CA LEU A 505 -1.12 2.69 -25.34
C LEU A 505 -0.80 2.23 -26.78
N THR A 506 -1.79 2.23 -27.67
CA THR A 506 -1.57 1.98 -29.12
C THR A 506 -0.78 3.12 -29.75
N ASN A 507 -1.11 4.37 -29.43
CA ASN A 507 -0.40 5.55 -29.96
C ASN A 507 1.07 5.63 -29.52
N ALA A 508 1.43 5.09 -28.34
CA ALA A 508 2.81 5.05 -27.86
C ALA A 508 3.68 3.96 -28.54
N LEU A 509 3.06 2.90 -29.07
CA LEU A 509 3.76 1.78 -29.72
C LEU A 509 3.83 1.95 -31.25
N ASP A 510 2.91 2.70 -31.85
CA ASP A 510 2.87 3.01 -33.28
C ASP A 510 3.70 4.24 -33.68
N GLY A 511 4.42 4.84 -32.72
CA GLY A 511 5.52 5.78 -32.99
C GLY A 511 6.67 5.08 -33.71
N GLN A 512 6.54 4.93 -35.03
CA GLN A 512 7.68 4.78 -35.95
C GLN A 512 8.66 5.96 -35.72
N PRO A 513 9.98 5.77 -35.93
CA PRO A 513 11.03 6.73 -35.55
C PRO A 513 10.79 8.17 -36.01
#